data_AF-A0A2V7W4V7-F1
#
_entry.id   AF-A0A2V7W4V7-F1
#
_cell.length_a   1.000
_cell.length_b   1.000
_cell.length_c   1.000
_cell.angle_alpha   90.00
_cell.angle_beta   90.00
_cell.angle_gamma   90.00
#
_symmetry.space_group_name_H-M   'P 1'
#
loop_
_entity.id
_entity.type
_entity.pdbx_description
1 polymer ?
#
loop_
_entity_poly.entity_id
_entity_poly.type
_entity_poly.pdbx_seq_one_letter_code
_entity_poly.pdbx_strand_id
1 'polypeptide(L)'
;MNPQSTIHNSQLIKAYLVPGQPHILLAPDQNEGWAKLKYAYEAIGREIAQSGAELMLVYSTQWFSVIGHLFQVDPKPKWTLVDQNWYELGEIPYEFRVDPEFGKLYAGLCKEHGMQAATVAYHGFPIDTGTVVALKLLNPDNAIPASIVSCNIYAEREETRALGFAARAAIEAYGKKTVVVLVTNLSNRYEVADIDPAHDRISSQKDDEWNRKILEMLGEGRLEDVAQVARDFGREANADMGFKAIWWLGAVMGEHNKYDGKVWEYQPVWGTGCGIVELTPNERKQIDWEKEFDEGPVPTFAATSGTGLETHNVLAESPDVHRESEMSSQSDVIRTERAPKPVGPYPHARRVGNFLFLSGIGPRKPVTGEIPGPNDIEVQTRACIENIRAVLEDAGSSLEKVLDVTVYLTDMKRDFDRFNKVYAEYFGKIQPTRTTVGVDSLPTPISVELKVIASV
;
A
#
# COMPACT_ATOMS: atom_id res chain seq x y z
N MET A 1 -14.15 2.49 47.29
CA MET A 1 -14.10 3.78 46.58
C MET A 1 -13.96 3.46 45.10
N ASN A 2 -15.04 3.63 44.33
CA ASN A 2 -14.99 3.57 42.87
C ASN A 2 -14.35 4.87 42.38
N PRO A 3 -13.31 4.83 41.53
CA PRO A 3 -12.96 6.02 40.76
C PRO A 3 -13.97 6.15 39.62
N GLN A 4 -14.91 7.10 39.78
CA GLN A 4 -15.44 7.83 38.64
C GLN A 4 -14.34 8.71 38.03
N SER A 5 -14.54 9.12 36.77
CA SER A 5 -13.68 9.94 35.90
C SER A 5 -12.76 9.08 35.01
N THR A 6 -12.76 9.21 33.68
CA THR A 6 -12.90 10.43 32.87
C THR A 6 -13.64 10.12 31.56
N ILE A 7 -14.59 10.97 31.17
CA ILE A 7 -15.03 11.05 29.78
C ILE A 7 -13.81 11.60 29.03
N HIS A 8 -13.10 10.77 28.28
CA HIS A 8 -12.08 11.27 27.37
C HIS A 8 -12.80 12.09 26.30
N ASN A 9 -12.77 13.41 26.43
CA ASN A 9 -13.11 14.31 25.32
C ASN A 9 -12.04 14.04 24.25
N SER A 10 -12.37 13.18 23.28
CA SER A 10 -11.51 12.95 22.12
C SER A 10 -11.22 14.30 21.46
N GLN A 11 -9.94 14.65 21.36
CA GLN A 11 -9.51 15.85 20.64
C GLN A 11 -9.71 15.69 19.14
N LEU A 12 -9.79 14.45 18.64
CA LEU A 12 -10.17 14.16 17.27
C LEU A 12 -11.70 14.29 17.12
N ILE A 13 -12.14 15.21 16.25
CA ILE A 13 -13.55 15.50 15.98
C ILE A 13 -14.12 14.55 14.93
N LYS A 14 -13.52 14.58 13.73
CA LYS A 14 -13.94 13.85 12.53
C LYS A 14 -12.71 13.63 11.64
N ALA A 15 -12.81 12.63 10.75
CA ALA A 15 -11.88 12.48 9.64
C ALA A 15 -12.60 12.55 8.30
N TYR A 16 -11.91 13.10 7.30
CA TYR A 16 -12.39 13.21 5.94
C TYR A 16 -11.37 12.59 4.98
N LEU A 17 -11.83 11.68 4.12
CA LEU A 17 -11.09 11.22 2.94
C LEU A 17 -11.57 12.03 1.76
N VAL A 18 -10.64 12.69 1.05
CA VAL A 18 -10.96 13.59 -0.04
C VAL A 18 -9.98 13.44 -1.22
N PRO A 19 -10.43 13.62 -2.49
CA PRO A 19 -9.57 13.50 -3.66
C PRO A 19 -8.71 14.75 -3.87
N GLY A 20 -7.49 14.58 -4.38
CA GLY A 20 -6.54 15.67 -4.59
C GLY A 20 -6.54 16.29 -5.99
N GLN A 21 -7.57 16.03 -6.81
CA GLN A 21 -7.56 16.42 -8.23
C GLN A 21 -7.85 17.91 -8.44
N PRO A 22 -7.04 18.64 -9.22
CA PRO A 22 -7.23 20.08 -9.42
C PRO A 22 -8.47 20.43 -10.24
N HIS A 23 -8.96 19.51 -11.08
CA HIS A 23 -10.21 19.64 -11.84
C HIS A 23 -11.40 20.09 -10.98
N ILE A 24 -11.48 19.56 -9.76
CA ILE A 24 -12.57 19.85 -8.81
C ILE A 24 -12.57 21.33 -8.42
N LEU A 25 -11.38 21.94 -8.31
CA LEU A 25 -11.23 23.35 -7.96
C LEU A 25 -11.34 24.25 -9.19
N LEU A 26 -10.58 23.93 -10.24
CA LEU A 26 -10.31 24.81 -11.39
C LEU A 26 -11.31 24.69 -12.54
N ALA A 27 -11.91 23.51 -12.72
CA ALA A 27 -12.74 23.21 -13.89
C ALA A 27 -14.08 22.53 -13.54
N PRO A 28 -14.77 22.84 -12.43
CA PRO A 28 -15.99 22.13 -12.04
C PRO A 28 -17.10 22.23 -13.10
N ASP A 29 -17.15 23.32 -13.86
CA ASP A 29 -18.20 23.56 -14.85
C ASP A 29 -18.02 22.73 -16.14
N GLN A 30 -16.88 22.03 -16.30
CA GLN A 30 -16.63 21.18 -17.48
C GLN A 30 -17.27 19.79 -17.37
N ASN A 31 -17.63 19.35 -16.16
CA ASN A 31 -18.23 18.03 -15.93
C ASN A 31 -19.15 18.07 -14.69
N GLU A 32 -20.36 17.49 -14.82
CA GLU A 32 -21.35 17.49 -13.74
C GLU A 32 -20.87 16.77 -12.47
N GLY A 33 -20.12 15.67 -12.62
CA GLY A 33 -19.49 14.94 -11.52
C GLY A 33 -18.40 15.75 -10.81
N TRP A 34 -17.57 16.49 -11.55
CA TRP A 34 -16.56 17.36 -10.95
C TRP A 34 -17.21 18.49 -10.14
N ALA A 35 -18.30 19.07 -10.64
CA ALA A 35 -19.11 20.02 -9.89
C ALA A 35 -19.71 19.40 -8.62
N LYS A 36 -20.26 18.18 -8.69
CA LYS A 36 -20.77 17.46 -7.51
C LYS A 36 -19.73 17.24 -6.43
N LEU A 37 -18.51 16.83 -6.82
CA LEU A 37 -17.38 16.70 -5.88
C LEU A 37 -17.06 18.04 -5.22
N LYS A 38 -17.03 19.14 -5.98
CA LYS A 38 -16.82 20.49 -5.44
C LYS A 38 -17.89 20.87 -4.43
N TYR A 39 -19.17 20.66 -4.76
CA TYR A 39 -20.28 20.98 -3.86
C TYR A 39 -20.22 20.18 -2.55
N ALA A 40 -19.85 18.90 -2.62
CA ALA A 40 -19.62 18.07 -1.43
C ALA A 40 -18.47 18.61 -0.58
N TYR A 41 -17.34 18.95 -1.21
CA TYR A 41 -16.19 19.59 -0.57
C TYR A 41 -16.58 20.87 0.19
N GLU A 42 -17.29 21.78 -0.48
CA GLU A 42 -17.72 23.06 0.11
C GLU A 42 -18.75 22.84 1.24
N ALA A 43 -19.60 21.82 1.15
CA ALA A 43 -20.51 21.44 2.22
C ALA A 43 -19.75 20.98 3.46
N ILE A 44 -18.72 20.15 3.28
CA ILE A 44 -17.84 19.73 4.37
C ILE A 44 -17.08 20.93 4.94
N GLY A 45 -16.57 21.84 4.11
CA GLY A 45 -15.90 23.05 4.61
C GLY A 45 -16.78 23.89 5.53
N ARG A 46 -18.07 24.00 5.23
CA ARG A 46 -19.06 24.64 6.13
C ARG A 46 -19.25 23.86 7.43
N GLU A 47 -19.28 22.52 7.40
CA GLU A 47 -19.34 21.71 8.62
C GLU A 47 -18.08 21.88 9.49
N ILE A 48 -16.89 21.87 8.87
CA ILE A 48 -15.62 22.05 9.56
C ILE A 48 -15.59 23.42 10.26
N ALA A 49 -16.00 24.49 9.57
CA ALA A 49 -16.08 25.83 10.14
C ALA A 49 -17.00 25.92 11.38
N GLN A 50 -18.03 25.06 11.45
CA GLN A 50 -18.98 25.01 12.57
C GLN A 50 -18.62 23.99 13.65
N SER A 51 -17.66 23.10 13.37
CA SER A 51 -17.26 22.01 14.28
C SER A 51 -16.49 22.47 15.52
N GLY A 52 -15.96 23.70 15.50
CA GLY A 52 -15.06 24.22 16.52
C GLY A 52 -13.67 23.59 16.46
N ALA A 53 -13.26 23.07 15.30
CA ALA A 53 -11.89 22.62 15.10
C ALA A 53 -10.90 23.79 15.18
N GLU A 54 -9.78 23.52 15.82
CA GLU A 54 -8.67 24.45 16.05
C GLU A 54 -7.43 24.08 15.23
N LEU A 55 -7.42 22.88 14.63
CA LEU A 55 -6.36 22.36 13.78
C LEU A 55 -6.95 21.46 12.68
N MET A 56 -6.39 21.57 11.47
CA MET A 56 -6.60 20.60 10.39
C MET A 56 -5.31 19.80 10.16
N LEU A 57 -5.31 18.51 10.50
CA LEU A 57 -4.18 17.62 10.21
C LEU A 57 -4.35 17.03 8.81
N VAL A 58 -3.44 17.34 7.90
CA VAL A 58 -3.48 16.93 6.50
C VAL A 58 -2.35 15.95 6.20
N TYR A 59 -2.71 14.75 5.74
CA TYR A 59 -1.81 13.82 5.06
C TYR A 59 -2.18 13.79 3.59
N SER A 60 -1.23 14.01 2.68
CA SER A 60 -1.48 13.93 1.24
C SER A 60 -0.64 12.87 0.58
N THR A 61 -1.28 11.98 -0.20
CA THR A 61 -0.58 11.02 -1.05
C THR A 61 0.28 11.69 -2.11
N GLN A 62 -0.02 12.94 -2.49
CA GLN A 62 0.70 13.66 -3.54
C GLN A 62 1.90 14.46 -3.01
N TRP A 63 2.06 14.59 -1.68
CA TRP A 63 3.26 15.20 -1.12
C TRP A 63 4.33 14.14 -0.86
N PHE A 64 5.16 13.87 -1.86
CA PHE A 64 6.16 12.81 -1.75
C PHE A 64 7.37 13.20 -0.90
N SER A 65 7.85 12.25 -0.11
CA SER A 65 9.21 12.27 0.45
C SER A 65 9.92 10.95 0.20
N VAL A 66 11.25 10.99 0.22
CA VAL A 66 12.12 9.82 -0.03
C VAL A 66 13.07 9.53 1.12
N ILE A 67 13.38 10.55 1.93
CA ILE A 67 14.25 10.44 3.10
C ILE A 67 13.40 10.81 4.31
N GLY A 68 12.78 9.78 4.92
CA GLY A 68 11.87 9.95 6.04
C GLY A 68 10.61 10.75 5.73
N HIS A 69 9.92 11.18 6.78
CA HIS A 69 8.70 12.00 6.73
C HIS A 69 9.01 13.50 6.86
N LEU A 70 8.36 14.31 6.05
CA LEU A 70 8.48 15.77 6.06
C LEU A 70 7.25 16.41 6.69
N PHE A 71 7.48 17.49 7.45
CA PHE A 71 6.43 18.24 8.14
C PHE A 71 6.57 19.72 7.79
N GLN A 72 5.53 20.32 7.21
CA GLN A 72 5.55 21.75 6.86
C GLN A 72 5.40 22.59 8.13
N VAL A 73 6.35 23.49 8.38
CA VAL A 73 6.39 24.36 9.57
C VAL A 73 6.72 25.82 9.24
N ASP A 74 6.74 26.23 7.97
CA ASP A 74 6.58 27.64 7.64
C ASP A 74 5.20 28.08 8.15
N PRO A 75 5.05 29.08 9.02
CA PRO A 75 3.75 29.50 9.53
C PRO A 75 2.84 30.14 8.47
N LYS A 76 3.40 30.65 7.37
CA LYS A 76 2.66 31.34 6.30
C LYS A 76 3.21 31.03 4.91
N PRO A 77 3.21 29.76 4.47
CA PRO A 77 3.69 29.42 3.15
C PRO A 77 2.78 30.05 2.11
N LYS A 78 3.39 30.71 1.14
CA LYS A 78 2.71 31.43 0.06
C LYS A 78 3.40 31.14 -1.25
N TRP A 79 2.62 30.74 -2.25
CA TRP A 79 3.11 30.48 -3.60
C TRP A 79 1.99 30.55 -4.63
N THR A 80 2.34 30.35 -5.90
CA THR A 80 1.38 30.10 -6.99
C THR A 80 1.70 28.74 -7.57
N LEU A 81 0.83 27.77 -7.30
CA LEU A 81 0.97 26.40 -7.78
C LEU A 81 0.47 26.31 -9.22
N VAL A 82 1.20 25.60 -10.07
CA VAL A 82 0.71 25.09 -11.35
C VAL A 82 0.87 23.58 -11.30
N ASP A 83 -0.22 22.84 -11.52
CA ASP A 83 -0.14 21.38 -11.54
C ASP A 83 0.66 20.92 -12.75
N GLN A 84 1.57 19.97 -12.54
CA GLN A 84 2.51 19.52 -13.58
C GLN A 84 1.84 18.70 -14.70
N ASN A 85 0.69 18.07 -14.44
CA ASN A 85 -0.09 17.36 -15.46
C ASN A 85 -1.20 18.25 -16.01
N TRP A 86 -1.84 19.04 -15.14
CA TRP A 86 -3.06 19.79 -15.44
C TRP A 86 -2.81 21.29 -15.57
N TYR A 87 -1.64 21.68 -16.07
CA TYR A 87 -1.20 23.08 -16.18
C TYR A 87 -2.14 23.94 -17.05
N GLU A 88 -2.84 23.33 -17.99
CA GLU A 88 -3.82 23.99 -18.86
C GLU A 88 -5.08 24.46 -18.13
N LEU A 89 -5.38 23.90 -16.94
CA LEU A 89 -6.49 24.35 -16.09
C LEU A 89 -6.19 25.69 -15.40
N GLY A 90 -4.92 26.11 -15.40
CA GLY A 90 -4.47 27.38 -14.85
C GLY A 90 -3.64 27.26 -13.57
N GLU A 91 -3.55 28.38 -12.86
CA GLU A 91 -2.74 28.52 -11.65
C GLU A 91 -3.60 28.58 -10.38
N ILE A 92 -3.06 28.08 -9.26
CA ILE A 92 -3.71 28.10 -7.95
C ILE A 92 -2.85 28.92 -6.99
N PRO A 93 -3.10 30.24 -6.84
CA PRO A 93 -2.43 31.04 -5.84
C PRO A 93 -2.89 30.64 -4.44
N TYR A 94 -1.96 30.43 -3.51
CA TYR A 94 -2.27 30.09 -2.12
C TYR A 94 -1.44 30.89 -1.11
N GLU A 95 -2.04 31.09 0.04
CA GLU A 95 -1.40 31.56 1.28
C GLU A 95 -2.11 30.81 2.41
N PHE A 96 -1.40 29.91 3.09
CA PHE A 96 -1.98 29.09 4.15
C PHE A 96 -1.50 29.54 5.52
N ARG A 97 -2.31 29.25 6.54
CA ARG A 97 -1.92 29.36 7.94
C ARG A 97 -1.54 27.96 8.41
N VAL A 98 -0.28 27.76 8.73
CA VAL A 98 0.23 26.46 9.21
C VAL A 98 0.59 26.56 10.69
N ASP A 99 0.39 25.48 11.44
CA ASP A 99 0.74 25.37 12.85
C ASP A 99 2.16 24.78 13.03
N PRO A 100 3.20 25.61 13.21
CA PRO A 100 4.57 25.10 13.34
C PRO A 100 4.80 24.39 14.67
N GLU A 101 4.01 24.66 15.71
CA GLU A 101 4.16 24.01 17.02
C GLU A 101 3.72 22.56 16.92
N PHE A 102 2.54 22.32 16.34
CA PHE A 102 2.05 20.96 16.11
C PHE A 102 2.97 20.19 15.15
N GLY A 103 3.37 20.80 14.02
CA GLY A 103 4.25 20.13 13.06
C GLY A 103 5.60 19.71 13.66
N LYS A 104 6.19 20.53 14.54
CA LYS A 104 7.42 20.19 15.27
C LYS A 104 7.20 19.11 16.33
N LEU A 105 6.09 19.17 17.07
CA LEU A 105 5.71 18.15 18.05
C LEU A 105 5.57 16.79 17.36
N TYR A 106 4.83 16.74 16.25
CA TYR A 106 4.60 15.51 15.51
C TYR A 106 5.90 14.95 14.93
N ALA A 107 6.74 15.80 14.32
CA ALA A 107 8.06 15.40 13.85
C ALA A 107 8.96 14.88 15.00
N GLY A 108 8.88 15.48 16.19
CA GLY A 108 9.60 15.08 17.38
C GLY A 108 9.21 13.68 17.85
N LEU A 109 7.92 13.43 18.00
CA LEU A 109 7.37 12.11 18.35
C LEU A 109 7.79 11.04 17.33
N CYS A 110 7.82 11.39 16.04
CA CYS A 110 8.31 10.45 15.02
C CYS A 110 9.78 10.04 15.27
N LYS A 111 10.64 11.01 15.60
CA LYS A 111 12.06 10.75 15.90
C LYS A 111 12.25 9.94 17.18
N GLU A 112 11.45 10.22 18.21
CA GLU A 112 11.46 9.46 19.47
C GLU A 112 11.13 7.99 19.26
N HIS A 113 10.30 7.70 18.25
CA HIS A 113 9.96 6.34 17.81
C HIS A 113 10.87 5.77 16.72
N GLY A 114 12.03 6.39 16.47
CA GLY A 114 13.05 5.87 15.55
C GLY A 114 12.76 6.09 14.07
N MET A 115 11.71 6.83 13.71
CA MET A 115 11.46 7.22 12.32
C MET A 115 12.37 8.37 11.91
N GLN A 116 12.81 8.34 10.65
CA GLN A 116 13.47 9.50 10.06
C GLN A 116 12.42 10.57 9.77
N ALA A 117 12.61 11.77 10.31
CA ALA A 117 11.69 12.89 10.14
C ALA A 117 12.43 14.22 10.05
N ALA A 118 11.91 15.15 9.25
CA ALA A 118 12.44 16.50 9.12
C ALA A 118 11.32 17.53 8.95
N THR A 119 11.56 18.75 9.42
CA THR A 119 10.65 19.86 9.22
C THR A 119 11.11 20.69 8.02
N VAL A 120 10.17 21.18 7.21
CA VAL A 120 10.46 22.06 6.07
C VAL A 120 9.83 23.43 6.33
N ALA A 121 10.58 24.51 6.03
CA ALA A 121 10.12 25.89 6.19
C ALA A 121 10.89 26.79 5.23
N TYR A 122 10.78 26.52 3.94
CA TYR A 122 11.51 27.22 2.89
C TYR A 122 10.55 28.11 2.10
N HIS A 123 11.01 29.32 1.79
CA HIS A 123 10.29 30.19 0.87
C HIS A 123 10.11 29.49 -0.49
N GLY A 124 8.88 29.45 -0.99
CA GLY A 124 8.56 28.77 -2.25
C GLY A 124 8.62 27.26 -2.19
N PHE A 125 8.62 26.65 -0.99
CA PHE A 125 8.47 25.20 -0.88
C PHE A 125 7.15 24.77 -1.57
N PRO A 126 7.20 23.82 -2.52
CA PRO A 126 6.04 23.44 -3.31
C PRO A 126 5.14 22.52 -2.47
N ILE A 127 4.11 23.10 -1.85
CA ILE A 127 3.02 22.30 -1.29
C ILE A 127 2.29 21.65 -2.47
N ASP A 128 2.02 20.35 -2.35
CA ASP A 128 1.44 19.53 -3.42
C ASP A 128 0.02 19.94 -3.80
N THR A 129 -0.40 19.56 -5.01
CA THR A 129 -1.73 19.86 -5.54
C THR A 129 -2.85 19.39 -4.63
N GLY A 130 -2.77 18.16 -4.13
CA GLY A 130 -3.81 17.58 -3.28
C GLY A 130 -4.05 18.38 -2.02
N THR A 131 -2.98 18.73 -1.29
CA THR A 131 -3.08 19.59 -0.10
C THR A 131 -3.65 20.97 -0.44
N VAL A 132 -3.18 21.59 -1.53
CA VAL A 132 -3.64 22.92 -1.96
C VAL A 132 -5.14 22.90 -2.28
N VAL A 133 -5.60 21.93 -3.07
CA VAL A 133 -7.01 21.75 -3.42
C VAL A 133 -7.86 21.52 -2.18
N ALA A 134 -7.44 20.60 -1.31
CA ALA A 134 -8.18 20.27 -0.10
C ALA A 134 -8.34 21.47 0.83
N LEU A 135 -7.26 22.21 1.11
CA LEU A 135 -7.32 23.38 1.99
C LEU A 135 -8.13 24.53 1.38
N LYS A 136 -8.03 24.77 0.07
CA LYS A 136 -8.81 25.81 -0.62
C LYS A 136 -10.31 25.55 -0.57
N LEU A 137 -10.73 24.29 -0.65
CA LEU A 137 -12.14 23.91 -0.66
C LEU A 137 -12.73 23.70 0.75
N LEU A 138 -11.94 23.14 1.68
CA LEU A 138 -12.40 22.86 3.06
C LEU A 138 -12.26 24.05 4.00
N ASN A 139 -11.32 24.96 3.73
CA ASN A 139 -11.01 26.09 4.61
C ASN A 139 -10.70 27.35 3.76
N PRO A 140 -11.66 27.83 2.95
CA PRO A 140 -11.44 28.90 1.97
C PRO A 140 -10.99 30.22 2.61
N ASP A 141 -11.45 30.51 3.83
CA ASP A 141 -11.10 31.71 4.58
C ASP A 141 -9.78 31.56 5.36
N ASN A 142 -9.12 30.40 5.26
CA ASN A 142 -7.85 30.08 5.93
C ASN A 142 -7.90 30.32 7.46
N ALA A 143 -9.08 30.09 8.06
CA ALA A 143 -9.38 30.44 9.44
C ALA A 143 -8.74 29.45 10.43
N ILE A 144 -8.79 28.16 10.11
CA ILE A 144 -8.24 27.07 10.93
C ILE A 144 -6.81 26.78 10.45
N PRO A 145 -5.80 26.78 11.34
CA PRO A 145 -4.44 26.44 10.92
C PRO A 145 -4.33 24.97 10.51
N ALA A 146 -3.49 24.68 9.52
CA ALA A 146 -3.20 23.32 9.06
C ALA A 146 -1.87 22.80 9.62
N SER A 147 -1.75 21.48 9.80
CA SER A 147 -0.47 20.79 9.89
C SER A 147 -0.40 19.80 8.74
N ILE A 148 0.65 19.87 7.93
CA ILE A 148 0.77 19.07 6.70
C ILE A 148 1.94 18.09 6.89
N VAL A 149 1.71 16.82 6.59
CA VAL A 149 2.70 15.73 6.65
C VAL A 149 2.82 15.02 5.30
N SER A 150 4.04 14.62 4.93
CA SER A 150 4.33 13.99 3.65
C SER A 150 4.00 12.50 3.61
N CYS A 151 3.79 12.00 2.39
CA CYS A 151 3.75 10.60 2.04
C CYS A 151 5.16 10.15 1.64
N ASN A 152 5.87 9.47 2.56
CA ASN A 152 7.16 8.85 2.22
C ASN A 152 6.90 7.69 1.27
N ILE A 153 7.45 7.71 0.06
CA ILE A 153 7.16 6.69 -0.97
C ILE A 153 7.64 5.29 -0.56
N TYR A 154 8.69 5.18 0.25
CA TYR A 154 9.25 3.92 0.73
C TYR A 154 8.60 3.41 2.01
N ALA A 155 7.78 4.23 2.68
CA ALA A 155 7.06 3.79 3.87
C ALA A 155 5.98 2.77 3.46
N GLU A 156 6.13 1.55 3.97
CA GLU A 156 5.18 0.45 3.85
C GLU A 156 4.17 0.48 5.01
N ARG A 157 3.34 -0.56 5.14
CA ARG A 157 2.27 -0.64 6.16
C ARG A 157 2.73 -0.31 7.57
N GLU A 158 3.83 -0.90 8.04
CA GLU A 158 4.29 -0.73 9.43
C GLU A 158 4.73 0.70 9.73
N GLU A 159 5.58 1.29 8.89
CA GLU A 159 6.04 2.68 9.04
C GLU A 159 4.88 3.67 8.87
N THR A 160 3.97 3.43 7.92
CA THR A 160 2.79 4.28 7.69
C THR A 160 1.83 4.25 8.89
N ARG A 161 1.65 3.09 9.54
CA ARG A 161 0.91 2.97 10.80
C ARG A 161 1.63 3.67 11.95
N ALA A 162 2.95 3.48 12.07
CA ALA A 162 3.75 4.16 13.09
C ALA A 162 3.65 5.68 13.00
N LEU A 163 3.68 6.22 11.77
CA LEU A 163 3.41 7.63 11.50
C LEU A 163 2.01 8.03 11.99
N GLY A 164 0.98 7.21 11.75
CA GLY A 164 -0.38 7.48 12.20
C GLY A 164 -0.54 7.46 13.73
N PHE A 165 0.10 6.51 14.41
CA PHE A 165 0.14 6.48 15.89
C PHE A 165 0.83 7.71 16.47
N ALA A 166 1.96 8.13 15.88
CA ALA A 166 2.61 9.37 16.28
C ALA A 166 1.73 10.60 16.05
N ALA A 167 0.87 10.59 15.01
CA ALA A 167 -0.11 11.65 14.77
C ALA A 167 -1.15 11.70 15.88
N ARG A 168 -1.71 10.55 16.27
CA ARG A 168 -2.67 10.46 17.36
C ARG A 168 -2.07 10.94 18.67
N ALA A 169 -0.86 10.48 19.00
CA ALA A 169 -0.14 10.93 20.18
C ALA A 169 0.10 12.45 20.15
N ALA A 170 0.44 13.02 18.98
CA ALA A 170 0.59 14.46 18.81
C ALA A 170 -0.73 15.21 19.04
N ILE A 171 -1.87 14.72 18.52
CA ILE A 171 -3.20 15.30 18.74
C ILE A 171 -3.55 15.30 20.24
N GLU A 172 -3.33 14.18 20.91
CA GLU A 172 -3.61 14.03 22.34
C GLU A 172 -2.72 14.94 23.20
N ALA A 173 -1.42 14.99 22.91
CA ALA A 173 -0.46 15.84 23.62
C ALA A 173 -0.68 17.34 23.36
N TYR A 174 -1.11 17.71 22.15
CA TYR A 174 -1.39 19.09 21.79
C TYR A 174 -2.68 19.62 22.43
N GLY A 175 -3.67 18.75 22.62
CA GLY A 175 -4.87 19.06 23.39
C GLY A 175 -5.88 19.99 22.70
N LYS A 176 -5.70 20.25 21.39
CA LYS A 176 -6.63 21.05 20.59
C LYS A 176 -7.54 20.19 19.75
N LYS A 177 -8.76 20.68 19.54
CA LYS A 177 -9.75 20.02 18.69
C LYS A 177 -9.26 19.94 17.25
N THR A 178 -9.11 18.73 16.74
CA THR A 178 -8.47 18.46 15.45
C THR A 178 -9.43 17.74 14.52
N VAL A 179 -9.52 18.23 13.28
CA VAL A 179 -10.10 17.49 12.15
C VAL A 179 -8.97 16.89 11.34
N VAL A 180 -9.13 15.62 10.95
CA VAL A 180 -8.17 14.89 10.13
C VAL A 180 -8.62 14.92 8.68
N VAL A 181 -7.72 15.22 7.76
CA VAL A 181 -7.96 15.23 6.32
C VAL A 181 -6.94 14.32 5.64
N LEU A 182 -7.43 13.22 5.09
CA LEU A 182 -6.69 12.31 4.25
C LEU A 182 -6.93 12.68 2.78
N VAL A 183 -5.90 13.22 2.12
CA VAL A 183 -5.95 13.49 0.68
C VAL A 183 -5.42 12.27 -0.07
N THR A 184 -6.32 11.58 -0.77
CA THR A 184 -6.03 10.40 -1.59
C THR A 184 -7.15 10.18 -2.60
N ASN A 185 -6.81 9.70 -3.79
CA ASN A 185 -7.83 9.11 -4.67
C ASN A 185 -8.12 7.66 -4.23
N LEU A 186 -9.15 7.05 -4.83
CA LEU A 186 -9.39 5.61 -4.76
C LEU A 186 -8.55 4.91 -5.84
N SER A 187 -9.17 4.30 -6.86
CA SER A 187 -8.45 3.82 -8.03
C SER A 187 -7.77 4.97 -8.77
N ASN A 188 -6.49 4.84 -9.10
CA ASN A 188 -5.68 5.92 -9.66
C ASN A 188 -5.22 5.64 -11.09
N ARG A 189 -6.08 5.01 -11.90
CA ARG A 189 -5.82 4.76 -13.31
C ARG A 189 -6.37 5.91 -14.16
N TYR A 190 -5.46 6.71 -14.70
CA TYR A 190 -5.82 7.82 -15.60
C TYR A 190 -6.11 7.34 -17.01
N GLU A 191 -6.99 8.08 -17.69
CA GLU A 191 -7.06 8.04 -19.15
C GLU A 191 -5.78 8.69 -19.73
N VAL A 192 -5.11 7.98 -20.64
CA VAL A 192 -3.80 8.40 -21.20
C VAL A 192 -3.91 9.22 -22.48
N ALA A 193 -5.13 9.41 -22.97
CA ALA A 193 -5.45 10.25 -24.11
C ALA A 193 -6.36 11.39 -23.66
N ASP A 194 -6.46 12.44 -24.49
CA ASP A 194 -7.43 13.50 -24.29
C ASP A 194 -8.84 12.92 -24.23
N ILE A 195 -9.61 13.35 -23.24
CA ILE A 195 -11.01 12.99 -23.08
C ILE A 195 -11.89 14.20 -23.36
N ASP A 196 -13.15 13.97 -23.69
CA ASP A 196 -14.19 14.99 -23.53
C ASP A 196 -14.57 15.04 -22.04
N PRO A 197 -14.27 16.14 -21.32
CA PRO A 197 -14.57 16.25 -19.90
C PRO A 197 -16.03 15.94 -19.57
N ALA A 198 -16.98 16.31 -20.43
CA ALA A 198 -18.41 16.08 -20.18
C ALA A 198 -18.78 14.58 -20.12
N HIS A 199 -17.93 13.71 -20.65
CA HIS A 199 -18.13 12.26 -20.74
C HIS A 199 -17.07 11.46 -19.97
N ASP A 200 -16.36 12.10 -19.03
CA ASP A 200 -15.43 11.44 -18.12
C ASP A 200 -16.09 10.27 -17.37
N ARG A 201 -15.33 9.20 -17.15
CA ARG A 201 -15.80 7.94 -16.58
C ARG A 201 -14.64 7.22 -15.91
N ILE A 202 -14.93 6.26 -15.04
CA ILE A 202 -13.88 5.41 -14.46
C ILE A 202 -13.23 4.58 -15.57
N SER A 203 -11.89 4.58 -15.63
CA SER A 203 -11.10 3.95 -16.70
C SER A 203 -11.33 2.44 -16.85
N SER A 204 -11.76 1.77 -15.77
CA SER A 204 -11.89 0.32 -15.69
C SER A 204 -13.11 -0.05 -14.85
N GLN A 205 -13.94 -0.96 -15.37
CA GLN A 205 -15.07 -1.49 -14.61
C GLN A 205 -14.62 -2.18 -13.32
N LYS A 206 -13.50 -2.91 -13.37
CA LYS A 206 -12.92 -3.55 -12.19
C LYS A 206 -12.51 -2.51 -11.13
N ASP A 207 -11.99 -1.38 -11.58
CA ASP A 207 -11.58 -0.29 -10.69
C ASP A 207 -12.84 0.31 -10.02
N ASP A 208 -13.93 0.51 -10.77
CA ASP A 208 -15.23 1.01 -10.24
C ASP A 208 -15.86 0.04 -9.21
N GLU A 209 -15.85 -1.26 -9.50
CA GLU A 209 -16.36 -2.30 -8.57
C GLU A 209 -15.60 -2.28 -7.24
N TRP A 210 -14.27 -2.19 -7.30
CA TRP A 210 -13.43 -2.07 -6.11
C TRP A 210 -13.67 -0.75 -5.37
N ASN A 211 -13.75 0.38 -6.07
CA ASN A 211 -14.04 1.68 -5.47
C ASN A 211 -15.35 1.65 -4.69
N ARG A 212 -16.42 1.09 -5.28
CA ARG A 212 -17.74 0.96 -4.64
C ARG A 212 -17.67 0.09 -3.39
N LYS A 213 -16.94 -1.03 -3.44
CA LYS A 213 -16.74 -1.90 -2.26
C LYS A 213 -16.03 -1.16 -1.13
N ILE A 214 -14.98 -0.39 -1.43
CA ILE A 214 -14.26 0.42 -0.44
C ILE A 214 -15.18 1.48 0.15
N LEU A 215 -15.93 2.19 -0.68
CA LEU A 215 -16.87 3.23 -0.26
C LEU A 215 -18.04 2.68 0.55
N GLU A 216 -18.54 1.49 0.23
CA GLU A 216 -19.58 0.81 1.01
C GLU A 216 -19.08 0.53 2.43
N MET A 217 -17.91 -0.11 2.58
CA MET A 217 -17.33 -0.37 3.91
C MET A 217 -17.06 0.92 4.68
N LEU A 218 -16.50 1.94 4.03
CA LEU A 218 -16.27 3.24 4.64
C LEU A 218 -17.57 3.95 5.04
N GLY A 219 -18.63 3.84 4.23
CA GLY A 219 -19.97 4.34 4.54
C GLY A 219 -20.62 3.59 5.69
N GLU A 220 -20.35 2.30 5.84
CA GLU A 220 -20.70 1.52 7.04
C GLU A 220 -19.80 1.85 8.24
N GLY A 221 -18.78 2.71 8.09
CA GLY A 221 -17.83 3.08 9.14
C GLY A 221 -16.82 1.99 9.50
N ARG A 222 -16.56 1.07 8.58
CA ARG A 222 -15.67 -0.08 8.73
C ARG A 222 -14.25 0.22 8.22
N LEU A 223 -13.62 1.22 8.82
CA LEU A 223 -12.28 1.71 8.43
C LEU A 223 -11.18 0.65 8.55
N GLU A 224 -11.19 -0.16 9.60
CA GLU A 224 -10.18 -1.20 9.82
C GLU A 224 -10.31 -2.33 8.78
N ASP A 225 -11.54 -2.69 8.40
CA ASP A 225 -11.75 -3.70 7.34
C ASP A 225 -11.19 -3.22 6.00
N VAL A 226 -11.37 -1.92 5.71
CA VAL A 226 -10.79 -1.27 4.53
C VAL A 226 -9.26 -1.30 4.60
N ALA A 227 -8.69 -1.04 5.78
CA ALA A 227 -7.25 -1.09 6.01
C ALA A 227 -6.67 -2.49 5.76
N GLN A 228 -7.40 -3.55 6.09
CA GLN A 228 -6.97 -4.93 5.85
C GLN A 228 -6.94 -5.30 4.36
N VAL A 229 -7.96 -4.89 3.59
CA VAL A 229 -8.02 -5.18 2.15
C VAL A 229 -7.24 -4.20 1.27
N ALA A 230 -6.59 -3.19 1.87
CA ALA A 230 -5.89 -2.13 1.14
C ALA A 230 -4.84 -2.65 0.15
N ARG A 231 -4.13 -3.74 0.50
CA ARG A 231 -3.14 -4.35 -0.41
C ARG A 231 -3.79 -4.97 -1.66
N ASP A 232 -4.90 -5.65 -1.48
CA ASP A 232 -5.64 -6.24 -2.60
C ASP A 232 -6.24 -5.15 -3.47
N PHE A 233 -6.83 -4.12 -2.87
CA PHE A 233 -7.33 -2.96 -3.60
C PHE A 233 -6.20 -2.25 -4.40
N GLY A 234 -5.04 -2.02 -3.77
CA GLY A 234 -3.86 -1.45 -4.41
C GLY A 234 -3.40 -2.27 -5.63
N ARG A 235 -3.31 -3.59 -5.48
CA ARG A 235 -2.90 -4.50 -6.56
C ARG A 235 -3.92 -4.60 -7.68
N GLU A 236 -5.20 -4.62 -7.34
CA GLU A 236 -6.26 -5.00 -8.27
C GLU A 236 -6.95 -3.84 -8.99
N ALA A 237 -6.94 -2.65 -8.39
CA ALA A 237 -7.59 -1.45 -8.91
C ALA A 237 -6.63 -0.25 -9.05
N ASN A 238 -5.31 -0.50 -8.97
CA ASN A 238 -4.29 0.54 -9.10
C ASN A 238 -4.53 1.72 -8.13
N ALA A 239 -4.84 1.41 -6.87
CA ALA A 239 -5.21 2.42 -5.90
C ALA A 239 -4.07 3.42 -5.65
N ASP A 240 -4.44 4.67 -5.35
CA ASP A 240 -3.50 5.77 -5.18
C ASP A 240 -2.46 5.46 -4.10
N MET A 241 -1.17 5.51 -4.47
CA MET A 241 -0.04 5.11 -3.61
C MET A 241 -0.22 3.73 -2.94
N GLY A 242 -0.82 2.76 -3.64
CA GLY A 242 -1.12 1.44 -3.10
C GLY A 242 -2.16 1.45 -1.97
N PHE A 243 -2.93 2.53 -1.88
CA PHE A 243 -3.89 2.85 -0.83
C PHE A 243 -3.30 2.93 0.59
N LYS A 244 -1.99 3.09 0.74
CA LYS A 244 -1.33 3.07 2.05
C LYS A 244 -1.78 4.17 3.01
N ALA A 245 -2.30 5.26 2.47
CA ALA A 245 -2.86 6.38 3.21
C ALA A 245 -3.97 5.93 4.19
N ILE A 246 -4.70 4.85 3.85
CA ILE A 246 -5.73 4.30 4.74
C ILE A 246 -5.14 3.70 6.02
N TRP A 247 -3.92 3.15 5.99
CA TRP A 247 -3.26 2.64 7.19
C TRP A 247 -2.87 3.76 8.14
N TRP A 248 -2.43 4.90 7.60
CA TRP A 248 -2.19 6.09 8.39
C TRP A 248 -3.48 6.56 9.06
N LEU A 249 -4.58 6.64 8.30
CA LEU A 249 -5.88 7.05 8.84
C LEU A 249 -6.40 6.07 9.89
N GLY A 250 -6.32 4.76 9.65
CA GLY A 250 -6.68 3.72 10.63
C GLY A 250 -5.94 3.90 11.96
N ALA A 251 -4.61 4.07 11.90
CA ALA A 251 -3.78 4.29 13.09
C ALA A 251 -4.08 5.61 13.81
N VAL A 252 -4.31 6.71 13.07
CA VAL A 252 -4.74 7.99 13.66
C VAL A 252 -6.07 7.83 14.40
N MET A 253 -7.01 7.09 13.79
CA MET A 253 -8.37 6.93 14.27
C MET A 253 -8.52 5.84 15.34
N GLY A 254 -7.52 4.98 15.54
CA GLY A 254 -7.47 3.98 16.61
C GLY A 254 -7.72 2.52 16.24
N GLU A 255 -7.67 2.19 14.94
CA GLU A 255 -7.68 0.81 14.43
C GLU A 255 -8.88 -0.02 14.91
N HIS A 256 -10.09 0.51 14.76
CA HIS A 256 -11.34 -0.16 15.12
C HIS A 256 -12.48 0.31 14.23
N ASN A 257 -13.63 -0.38 14.18
CA ASN A 257 -14.75 -0.01 13.29
C ASN A 257 -15.90 0.80 13.95
N LYS A 258 -15.58 1.49 15.05
CA LYS A 258 -16.51 2.33 15.82
C LYS A 258 -16.65 3.75 15.27
N TYR A 259 -17.06 3.87 14.01
CA TYR A 259 -17.32 5.16 13.35
C TYR A 259 -18.70 5.18 12.67
N ASP A 260 -19.35 6.34 12.65
CA ASP A 260 -20.42 6.59 11.70
C ASP A 260 -19.79 7.07 10.38
N GLY A 261 -20.01 6.30 9.33
CA GLY A 261 -19.50 6.59 7.99
C GLY A 261 -20.53 7.32 7.13
N LYS A 262 -20.05 8.23 6.28
CA LYS A 262 -20.89 8.89 5.27
C LYS A 262 -20.08 9.09 4.00
N VAL A 263 -20.55 8.47 2.91
CA VAL A 263 -20.06 8.79 1.55
C VAL A 263 -20.86 9.99 1.06
N TRP A 264 -20.16 11.11 0.85
CA TRP A 264 -20.77 12.34 0.37
C TRP A 264 -20.97 12.32 -1.13
N GLU A 265 -19.95 11.87 -1.87
CA GLU A 265 -19.96 11.84 -3.33
C GLU A 265 -18.90 10.87 -3.85
N TYR A 266 -19.13 10.30 -5.03
CA TYR A 266 -18.18 9.47 -5.76
C TYR A 266 -18.33 9.67 -7.27
N GLN A 267 -17.29 10.21 -7.90
CA GLN A 267 -17.29 10.56 -9.31
C GLN A 267 -15.93 10.23 -9.96
N PRO A 268 -15.89 10.02 -11.28
CA PRO A 268 -14.65 9.97 -12.01
C PRO A 268 -13.99 11.35 -12.06
N VAL A 269 -12.66 11.37 -12.03
CA VAL A 269 -11.87 12.52 -12.47
C VAL A 269 -10.71 12.04 -13.32
N TRP A 270 -10.79 12.32 -14.61
CA TRP A 270 -9.86 11.90 -15.65
C TRP A 270 -9.56 10.40 -15.60
N GLY A 271 -10.62 9.57 -15.54
CA GLY A 271 -10.46 8.12 -15.39
C GLY A 271 -10.32 7.60 -13.97
N THR A 272 -9.83 8.42 -13.03
CA THR A 272 -9.57 8.00 -11.65
C THR A 272 -10.85 7.98 -10.80
N GLY A 273 -10.86 7.19 -9.73
CA GLY A 273 -11.95 7.14 -8.78
C GLY A 273 -11.76 8.15 -7.67
N CYS A 274 -12.67 9.13 -7.57
CA CYS A 274 -12.62 10.18 -6.56
C CYS A 274 -13.84 10.09 -5.65
N GLY A 275 -13.63 9.63 -4.41
CA GLY A 275 -14.66 9.54 -3.39
C GLY A 275 -14.41 10.53 -2.25
N ILE A 276 -15.49 11.11 -1.71
CA ILE A 276 -15.46 11.95 -0.52
C ILE A 276 -16.18 11.21 0.60
N VAL A 277 -15.46 10.94 1.69
CA VAL A 277 -15.98 10.20 2.84
C VAL A 277 -15.74 10.98 4.12
N GLU A 278 -16.72 10.93 5.01
CA GLU A 278 -16.61 11.36 6.39
C GLU A 278 -16.68 10.16 7.34
N LEU A 279 -15.84 10.19 8.37
CA LEU A 279 -15.84 9.23 9.48
C LEU A 279 -15.94 10.01 10.80
N THR A 280 -17.03 9.80 11.53
CA THR A 280 -17.26 10.38 12.85
C THR A 280 -17.07 9.32 13.94
N PRO A 281 -16.16 9.51 14.92
CA PRO A 281 -16.04 8.62 16.08
C PRO A 281 -17.38 8.37 16.79
N ASN A 282 -17.75 7.10 16.95
CA ASN A 282 -18.96 6.68 17.64
C ASN A 282 -18.67 5.46 18.54
N GLU A 283 -18.25 5.71 19.78
CA GLU A 283 -17.91 4.67 20.76
C GLU A 283 -19.06 3.72 21.10
N ARG A 284 -20.30 4.13 20.85
CA ARG A 284 -21.53 3.38 21.18
C ARG A 284 -22.02 2.51 20.02
N LYS A 285 -21.41 2.62 18.84
CA LYS A 285 -21.78 1.81 17.68
C LYS A 285 -21.62 0.33 18.00
N GLN A 286 -22.68 -0.43 17.75
CA GLN A 286 -22.62 -1.90 17.82
C GLN A 286 -21.91 -2.42 16.57
N ILE A 287 -20.94 -3.30 16.79
CA ILE A 287 -20.15 -3.91 15.73
C ILE A 287 -20.89 -5.16 15.24
N ASP A 288 -21.08 -5.27 13.93
CA ASP A 288 -21.64 -6.46 13.29
C ASP A 288 -20.52 -7.47 13.05
N TRP A 289 -20.32 -8.37 14.01
CA TRP A 289 -19.25 -9.36 13.98
C TRP A 289 -19.32 -10.35 12.81
N GLU A 290 -20.45 -10.45 12.11
CA GLU A 290 -20.56 -11.30 10.91
C GLU A 290 -19.90 -10.67 9.68
N LYS A 291 -19.74 -9.34 9.69
CA LYS A 291 -19.14 -8.57 8.59
C LYS A 291 -17.66 -8.24 8.81
N GLU A 292 -17.23 -8.20 10.06
CA GLU A 292 -15.89 -7.77 10.47
C GLU A 292 -14.83 -8.84 10.19
N PHE A 293 -13.62 -8.40 9.89
CA PHE A 293 -12.48 -9.31 9.88
C PHE A 293 -12.10 -9.68 11.33
N ASP A 294 -12.12 -10.97 11.65
CA ASP A 294 -11.74 -11.51 12.96
C ASP A 294 -10.21 -11.47 13.13
N GLU A 295 -9.69 -10.43 13.81
CA GLU A 295 -8.34 -10.47 14.38
C GLU A 295 -8.44 -10.55 15.91
N GLY A 296 -7.78 -11.57 16.46
CA GLY A 296 -7.51 -11.68 17.90
C GLY A 296 -6.72 -10.50 18.45
N PRO A 297 -6.49 -10.43 19.78
CA PRO A 297 -6.03 -9.21 20.44
C PRO A 297 -4.74 -8.65 19.84
N VAL A 298 -4.77 -7.34 19.57
CA VAL A 298 -3.66 -6.51 19.12
C VAL A 298 -2.48 -6.63 20.10
N PRO A 299 -1.26 -6.99 19.64
CA PRO A 299 -0.09 -6.92 20.50
C PRO A 299 0.14 -5.47 20.93
N THR A 300 0.14 -5.23 22.23
CA THR A 300 0.61 -3.96 22.80
C THR A 300 2.04 -3.68 22.37
N PHE A 301 2.28 -2.45 21.90
CA PHE A 301 3.57 -1.82 21.61
C PHE A 301 4.79 -2.57 22.16
N ALA A 302 5.49 -3.28 21.28
CA ALA A 302 6.89 -3.63 21.45
C ALA A 302 7.63 -3.10 20.22
N ALA A 303 8.57 -2.19 20.47
CA ALA A 303 9.41 -1.60 19.45
C ALA A 303 10.17 -2.69 18.69
N THR A 304 9.83 -2.91 17.41
CA THR A 304 10.80 -3.43 16.46
C THR A 304 11.70 -2.27 16.05
N SER A 305 12.77 -2.10 16.82
CA SER A 305 13.93 -1.35 16.38
C SER A 305 14.50 -2.02 15.11
N GLY A 306 14.42 -1.31 14.00
CA GLY A 306 15.05 -1.76 12.75
C GLY A 306 14.37 -1.15 11.54
N THR A 307 14.79 0.05 11.16
CA THR A 307 14.83 0.33 9.72
C THR A 307 15.69 -0.78 9.11
N GLY A 308 15.17 -1.54 8.14
CA GLY A 308 15.96 -2.48 7.34
C GLY A 308 16.99 -1.79 6.45
N LEU A 309 17.56 -0.68 6.93
CA LEU A 309 18.61 0.11 6.33
C LEU A 309 19.75 0.13 7.34
N GLU A 310 20.65 -0.85 7.23
CA GLU A 310 22.01 -0.63 7.69
C GLU A 310 22.56 0.54 6.88
N THR A 311 22.62 1.71 7.50
CA THR A 311 23.33 2.86 6.97
C THR A 311 24.82 2.57 7.06
N HIS A 312 25.37 1.98 6.00
CA HIS A 312 26.80 2.02 5.77
C HIS A 312 27.21 3.46 5.40
N ASN A 313 27.45 4.27 6.43
CA ASN A 313 28.32 5.44 6.31
C ASN A 313 29.72 4.93 5.97
N VAL A 314 30.06 4.92 4.68
CA VAL A 314 31.44 4.83 4.22
C VAL A 314 31.86 6.22 3.77
N LEU A 315 32.43 6.98 4.71
CA LEU A 315 33.39 8.03 4.36
C LEU A 315 34.68 7.31 3.93
N ALA A 316 34.78 6.98 2.65
CA ALA A 316 36.05 6.62 2.03
C ALA A 316 36.04 7.09 0.57
N GLU A 317 37.19 7.63 0.17
CA GLU A 317 37.46 8.30 -1.09
C GLU A 317 36.91 7.55 -2.31
N SER A 318 36.33 8.32 -3.23
CA SER A 318 35.73 7.84 -4.48
C SER A 318 36.75 7.15 -5.37
N PRO A 319 36.49 5.91 -5.83
CA PRO A 319 36.99 5.47 -7.11
C PRO A 319 35.96 5.86 -8.18
N ASP A 320 36.47 6.45 -9.24
CA ASP A 320 35.79 6.75 -10.49
C ASP A 320 35.11 5.49 -11.05
N VAL A 321 33.79 5.50 -11.24
CA VAL A 321 33.07 4.41 -11.91
C VAL A 321 32.13 4.97 -12.96
N HIS A 322 32.71 5.51 -14.03
CA HIS A 322 32.18 5.23 -15.36
C HIS A 322 32.62 3.81 -15.75
N ARG A 323 31.76 2.82 -15.52
CA ARG A 323 31.84 1.54 -16.21
C ARG A 323 30.44 1.08 -16.56
N GLU A 324 30.05 1.37 -17.80
CA GLU A 324 28.99 0.66 -18.48
C GLU A 324 29.26 -0.85 -18.31
N SER A 325 28.42 -1.56 -17.54
CA SER A 325 28.48 -3.01 -17.55
C SER A 325 27.76 -3.47 -18.81
N GLU A 326 28.55 -3.96 -19.76
CA GLU A 326 28.12 -4.69 -20.94
C GLU A 326 26.95 -5.63 -20.60
N MET A 327 25.82 -5.42 -21.27
CA MET A 327 24.74 -6.39 -21.36
C MET A 327 25.29 -7.69 -21.95
N SER A 328 25.66 -8.62 -21.08
CA SER A 328 25.94 -10.00 -21.46
C SER A 328 24.70 -10.60 -22.11
N SER A 329 24.86 -11.10 -23.33
CA SER A 329 23.84 -11.67 -24.20
C SER A 329 23.36 -13.06 -23.77
N GLN A 330 23.22 -13.34 -22.47
CA GLN A 330 22.57 -14.55 -22.00
C GLN A 330 21.07 -14.27 -21.84
N SER A 331 20.23 -15.06 -22.50
CA SER A 331 18.78 -14.89 -22.38
C SER A 331 18.35 -15.07 -20.92
N ASP A 332 17.69 -14.07 -20.35
CA ASP A 332 17.10 -14.13 -19.00
C ASP A 332 16.01 -15.20 -18.86
N VAL A 333 15.61 -15.84 -19.96
CA VAL A 333 14.58 -16.88 -20.00
C VAL A 333 15.24 -18.23 -20.24
N ILE A 334 15.05 -19.16 -19.31
CA ILE A 334 15.61 -20.51 -19.37
C ILE A 334 14.51 -21.47 -19.83
N ARG A 335 14.83 -22.22 -20.88
CA ARG A 335 14.05 -23.36 -21.37
C ARG A 335 14.97 -24.54 -21.54
N THR A 336 14.57 -25.68 -21.00
CA THR A 336 15.34 -26.92 -21.09
C THR A 336 14.52 -28.00 -21.79
N GLU A 337 15.18 -28.82 -22.59
CA GLU A 337 14.61 -30.06 -23.14
C GLU A 337 14.79 -31.25 -22.16
N ARG A 338 15.55 -31.07 -21.07
CA ARG A 338 15.82 -32.07 -20.03
C ARG A 338 14.76 -32.09 -18.92
N ALA A 339 13.80 -31.18 -18.94
CA ALA A 339 12.63 -31.17 -18.05
C ALA A 339 11.32 -31.14 -18.87
N PRO A 340 10.17 -31.53 -18.30
CA PRO A 340 8.88 -31.51 -18.99
C PRO A 340 8.55 -30.13 -19.54
N LYS A 341 7.93 -30.09 -20.71
CA LYS A 341 7.42 -28.83 -21.24
C LYS A 341 6.37 -28.24 -20.28
N PRO A 342 6.39 -26.91 -20.07
CA PRO A 342 5.35 -26.19 -19.36
C PRO A 342 3.96 -26.49 -19.94
N VAL A 343 2.94 -26.55 -19.09
CA VAL A 343 1.53 -26.78 -19.50
C VAL A 343 0.82 -25.49 -19.89
N GLY A 344 1.43 -24.33 -19.66
CA GLY A 344 0.91 -23.02 -20.03
C GLY A 344 2.01 -22.10 -20.63
N PRO A 345 1.67 -20.83 -20.93
CA PRO A 345 2.54 -19.91 -21.66
C PRO A 345 3.62 -19.27 -20.76
N TYR A 346 4.47 -20.09 -20.14
CA TYR A 346 5.54 -19.66 -19.24
C TYR A 346 6.82 -20.49 -19.44
N PRO A 347 8.01 -19.98 -19.08
CA PRO A 347 9.27 -20.71 -19.19
C PRO A 347 9.50 -21.66 -18.00
N HIS A 348 10.56 -22.48 -18.07
CA HIS A 348 11.00 -23.29 -16.92
C HIS A 348 11.55 -22.41 -15.80
N ALA A 349 12.39 -21.42 -16.14
CA ALA A 349 12.88 -20.44 -15.20
C ALA A 349 13.13 -19.07 -15.84
N ARG A 350 13.21 -18.04 -15.02
CA ARG A 350 13.69 -16.71 -15.38
C ARG A 350 14.81 -16.28 -14.46
N ARG A 351 15.88 -15.73 -15.03
CA ARG A 351 16.97 -15.10 -14.28
C ARG A 351 16.65 -13.63 -14.03
N VAL A 352 16.90 -13.17 -12.81
CA VAL A 352 16.82 -11.75 -12.42
C VAL A 352 18.00 -11.47 -11.50
N GLY A 353 19.00 -10.73 -12.01
CA GLY A 353 20.27 -10.55 -11.32
C GLY A 353 20.93 -11.91 -11.01
N ASN A 354 21.27 -12.13 -9.74
CA ASN A 354 21.91 -13.36 -9.27
C ASN A 354 20.91 -14.44 -8.81
N PHE A 355 19.62 -14.30 -9.16
CA PHE A 355 18.56 -15.23 -8.75
C PHE A 355 17.90 -15.91 -9.95
N LEU A 356 17.45 -17.14 -9.74
CA LEU A 356 16.60 -17.91 -10.63
C LEU A 356 15.24 -18.13 -9.98
N PHE A 357 14.19 -17.78 -10.72
CA PHE A 357 12.80 -18.04 -10.36
C PHE A 357 12.28 -19.15 -11.26
N LEU A 358 12.07 -20.35 -10.70
CA LEU A 358 11.50 -21.48 -11.43
C LEU A 358 9.97 -21.42 -11.38
N SER A 359 9.34 -21.81 -12.48
CA SER A 359 7.90 -22.12 -12.52
C SER A 359 7.61 -23.39 -11.72
N GLY A 360 6.33 -23.70 -11.47
CA GLY A 360 5.95 -24.98 -10.88
C GLY A 360 6.41 -26.16 -11.74
N ILE A 361 7.24 -27.04 -11.17
CA ILE A 361 7.80 -28.23 -11.82
C ILE A 361 7.19 -29.48 -11.19
N GLY A 362 6.48 -30.25 -12.02
CA GLY A 362 5.90 -31.53 -11.66
C GLY A 362 6.75 -32.75 -12.03
N PRO A 363 6.26 -33.97 -11.77
CA PRO A 363 7.02 -35.22 -11.87
C PRO A 363 7.05 -35.82 -13.28
N ARG A 364 6.39 -35.22 -14.27
CA ARG A 364 6.30 -35.78 -15.62
C ARG A 364 7.70 -36.09 -16.16
N LYS A 365 7.83 -37.13 -16.99
CA LYS A 365 9.08 -37.42 -17.68
C LYS A 365 9.32 -36.39 -18.80
N PRO A 366 10.57 -35.94 -19.01
CA PRO A 366 10.92 -35.14 -20.18
C PRO A 366 10.53 -35.88 -21.47
N VAL A 367 10.15 -35.14 -22.50
CA VAL A 367 9.73 -35.66 -23.82
C VAL A 367 8.42 -36.45 -23.85
N THR A 368 8.26 -37.50 -23.03
CA THR A 368 7.07 -38.38 -23.09
C THR A 368 5.87 -37.81 -22.34
N GLY A 369 6.09 -36.95 -21.35
CA GLY A 369 5.03 -36.40 -20.50
C GLY A 369 4.39 -37.42 -19.54
N GLU A 370 4.88 -38.66 -19.51
CA GLU A 370 4.40 -39.74 -18.65
C GLU A 370 4.61 -39.38 -17.17
N ILE A 371 3.63 -39.66 -16.31
CA ILE A 371 3.74 -39.46 -14.86
C ILE A 371 4.31 -40.74 -14.24
N PRO A 372 5.53 -40.72 -13.68
CA PRO A 372 6.12 -41.88 -13.04
C PRO A 372 5.41 -42.17 -11.71
N GLY A 373 5.19 -43.45 -11.40
CA GLY A 373 4.56 -43.88 -10.15
C GLY A 373 3.19 -43.21 -9.91
N PRO A 374 2.15 -43.57 -10.68
CA PRO A 374 0.79 -43.07 -10.43
C PRO A 374 0.39 -43.32 -8.96
N ASN A 375 -0.02 -42.27 -8.25
CA ASN A 375 -0.32 -42.28 -6.81
C ASN A 375 0.84 -42.67 -5.88
N ASP A 376 2.08 -42.69 -6.35
CA ASP A 376 3.26 -42.92 -5.53
C ASP A 376 4.03 -41.62 -5.31
N ILE A 377 3.78 -40.98 -4.16
CA ILE A 377 4.39 -39.69 -3.82
C ILE A 377 5.92 -39.75 -3.80
N GLU A 378 6.53 -40.86 -3.41
CA GLU A 378 7.98 -40.94 -3.28
C GLU A 378 8.65 -40.91 -4.66
N VAL A 379 8.09 -41.65 -5.61
CA VAL A 379 8.54 -41.66 -7.02
C VAL A 379 8.33 -40.30 -7.67
N GLN A 380 7.16 -39.68 -7.47
CA GLN A 380 6.87 -38.38 -8.05
C GLN A 380 7.73 -37.26 -7.43
N THR A 381 8.00 -37.31 -6.12
CA THR A 381 8.86 -36.32 -5.46
C THR A 381 10.28 -36.37 -6.01
N ARG A 382 10.87 -37.57 -6.18
CA ARG A 382 12.19 -37.73 -6.83
C ARG A 382 12.17 -37.13 -8.23
N ALA A 383 11.16 -37.47 -9.03
CA ALA A 383 11.05 -36.96 -10.39
C ALA A 383 10.93 -35.43 -10.46
N CYS A 384 10.18 -34.79 -9.54
CA CYS A 384 10.12 -33.32 -9.46
C CYS A 384 11.50 -32.72 -9.19
N ILE A 385 12.23 -33.26 -8.20
CA ILE A 385 13.54 -32.73 -7.80
C ILE A 385 14.58 -32.93 -8.90
N GLU A 386 14.55 -34.07 -9.62
CA GLU A 386 15.44 -34.31 -10.76
C GLU A 386 15.13 -33.37 -11.94
N ASN A 387 13.86 -33.09 -12.21
CA ASN A 387 13.47 -32.09 -13.21
C ASN A 387 13.96 -30.68 -12.82
N ILE A 388 13.85 -30.32 -11.53
CA ILE A 388 14.38 -29.04 -11.01
C ILE A 388 15.90 -28.97 -11.16
N ARG A 389 16.61 -30.05 -10.81
CA ARG A 389 18.07 -30.12 -10.98
C ARG A 389 18.46 -29.85 -12.43
N ALA A 390 17.79 -30.47 -13.40
CA ALA A 390 18.06 -30.26 -14.81
C ALA A 390 17.87 -28.79 -15.24
N VAL A 391 16.80 -28.13 -14.77
CA VAL A 391 16.55 -26.70 -15.04
C VAL A 391 17.64 -25.83 -14.43
N LEU A 392 18.04 -26.10 -13.18
CA LEU A 392 19.07 -25.33 -12.48
C LEU A 392 20.44 -25.48 -13.16
N GLU A 393 20.83 -26.69 -13.53
CA GLU A 393 22.09 -26.96 -14.23
C GLU A 393 22.15 -26.25 -15.59
N ASP A 394 21.08 -26.31 -16.39
CA ASP A 394 21.00 -25.58 -17.68
C ASP A 394 21.02 -24.06 -17.48
N ALA A 395 20.65 -23.59 -16.29
CA ALA A 395 20.71 -22.20 -15.87
C ALA A 395 22.03 -21.83 -15.16
N GLY A 396 23.04 -22.71 -15.11
CA GLY A 396 24.32 -22.44 -14.46
C GLY A 396 24.28 -22.44 -12.92
N SER A 397 23.25 -23.02 -12.33
CA SER A 397 23.05 -23.18 -10.88
C SER A 397 23.06 -24.67 -10.49
N SER A 398 22.70 -25.00 -9.25
CA SER A 398 22.62 -26.36 -8.73
C SER A 398 21.64 -26.45 -7.56
N LEU A 399 21.31 -27.68 -7.11
CA LEU A 399 20.40 -27.87 -5.98
C LEU A 399 20.93 -27.22 -4.70
N GLU A 400 22.25 -27.19 -4.50
CA GLU A 400 22.92 -26.60 -3.34
C GLU A 400 22.70 -25.08 -3.22
N LYS A 401 22.30 -24.43 -4.32
CA LYS A 401 22.00 -23.01 -4.38
C LYS A 401 20.50 -22.70 -4.25
N VAL A 402 19.67 -23.71 -3.97
CA VAL A 402 18.24 -23.52 -3.72
C VAL A 402 18.05 -22.80 -2.39
N LEU A 403 17.29 -21.69 -2.43
CA LEU A 403 17.05 -20.80 -1.29
C LEU A 403 15.67 -21.05 -0.70
N ASP A 404 14.64 -21.19 -1.55
CA ASP A 404 13.25 -21.38 -1.15
C ASP A 404 12.55 -22.43 -2.01
N VAL A 405 11.70 -23.24 -1.36
CA VAL A 405 10.85 -24.24 -2.00
C VAL A 405 9.41 -24.12 -1.52
N THR A 406 8.50 -23.79 -2.43
CA THR A 406 7.07 -23.95 -2.21
C THR A 406 6.61 -25.29 -2.78
N VAL A 407 5.99 -26.13 -1.95
CA VAL A 407 5.54 -27.49 -2.29
C VAL A 407 4.01 -27.54 -2.29
N TYR A 408 3.42 -28.07 -3.35
CA TYR A 408 1.98 -28.32 -3.45
C TYR A 408 1.72 -29.83 -3.40
N LEU A 409 0.82 -30.27 -2.52
CA LEU A 409 0.39 -31.67 -2.39
C LEU A 409 -1.12 -31.78 -2.58
N THR A 410 -1.57 -32.74 -3.40
CA THR A 410 -3.01 -32.95 -3.63
C THR A 410 -3.69 -33.74 -2.50
N ASP A 411 -2.93 -34.49 -1.71
CA ASP A 411 -3.43 -35.22 -0.53
C ASP A 411 -2.42 -35.12 0.61
N MET A 412 -2.48 -34.01 1.34
CA MET A 412 -1.58 -33.73 2.46
C MET A 412 -1.63 -34.82 3.53
N LYS A 413 -2.83 -35.35 3.86
CA LYS A 413 -3.01 -36.31 4.94
C LYS A 413 -2.34 -37.65 4.62
N ARG A 414 -2.41 -38.08 3.36
CA ARG A 414 -1.82 -39.34 2.91
C ARG A 414 -0.31 -39.24 2.68
N ASP A 415 0.14 -38.13 2.11
CA ASP A 415 1.43 -38.10 1.41
C ASP A 415 2.55 -37.36 2.18
N PHE A 416 2.22 -36.52 3.16
CA PHE A 416 3.18 -35.60 3.79
C PHE A 416 4.41 -36.29 4.39
N ASP A 417 4.22 -37.37 5.16
CA ASP A 417 5.34 -38.08 5.81
C ASP A 417 6.26 -38.77 4.81
N ARG A 418 5.68 -39.37 3.75
CA ARG A 418 6.44 -40.06 2.70
C ARG A 418 7.18 -39.08 1.81
N PHE A 419 6.52 -37.97 1.44
CA PHE A 419 7.15 -36.83 0.78
C PHE A 419 8.36 -36.31 1.58
N ASN A 420 8.19 -36.09 2.89
CA ASN A 420 9.25 -35.54 3.76
C ASN A 420 10.50 -36.43 3.79
N LYS A 421 10.34 -37.77 3.76
CA LYS A 421 11.47 -38.70 3.70
C LYS A 421 12.32 -38.46 2.46
N VAL A 422 11.69 -38.41 1.28
CA VAL A 422 12.39 -38.16 0.02
C VAL A 422 12.97 -36.75 -0.01
N TYR A 423 12.20 -35.75 0.40
CA TYR A 423 12.66 -34.36 0.44
C TYR A 423 13.95 -34.21 1.25
N ALA A 424 14.03 -34.87 2.42
CA ALA A 424 15.19 -34.83 3.29
C ALA A 424 16.44 -35.47 2.66
N GLU A 425 16.30 -36.46 1.78
CA GLU A 425 17.45 -37.06 1.07
C GLU A 425 18.17 -36.04 0.17
N TYR A 426 17.43 -35.09 -0.41
CA TYR A 426 17.98 -34.07 -1.32
C TYR A 426 18.31 -32.77 -0.59
N PHE A 427 17.34 -32.22 0.15
CA PHE A 427 17.43 -30.89 0.74
C PHE A 427 17.80 -30.89 2.23
N GLY A 428 17.95 -32.06 2.87
CA GLY A 428 18.22 -32.14 4.31
C GLY A 428 19.52 -31.47 4.75
N LYS A 429 20.54 -31.40 3.88
CA LYS A 429 21.77 -30.63 4.14
C LYS A 429 21.73 -29.20 3.60
N ILE A 430 20.97 -28.99 2.51
CA ILE A 430 20.87 -27.71 1.81
C ILE A 430 20.02 -26.73 2.64
N GLN A 431 19.01 -27.25 3.36
CA GLN A 431 18.15 -26.50 4.28
C GLN A 431 17.55 -25.22 3.64
N PRO A 432 16.94 -25.29 2.43
CA PRO A 432 16.21 -24.14 1.92
C PRO A 432 14.98 -23.85 2.78
N THR A 433 14.53 -22.59 2.81
CA THR A 433 13.23 -22.27 3.40
C THR A 433 12.14 -23.03 2.64
N ARG A 434 11.11 -23.51 3.36
CA ARG A 434 10.08 -24.36 2.75
C ARG A 434 8.69 -24.05 3.29
N THR A 435 7.74 -23.94 2.37
CA THR A 435 6.31 -23.96 2.67
C THR A 435 5.65 -25.14 1.94
N THR A 436 4.82 -25.91 2.63
CA THR A 436 4.03 -27.00 2.03
C THR A 436 2.55 -26.68 2.15
N VAL A 437 1.84 -26.67 1.02
CA VAL A 437 0.42 -26.31 0.92
C VAL A 437 -0.37 -27.49 0.36
N GLY A 438 -1.53 -27.77 0.97
CA GLY A 438 -2.50 -28.72 0.43
C GLY A 438 -3.37 -28.05 -0.62
N VAL A 439 -3.57 -28.69 -1.78
CA VAL A 439 -4.37 -28.15 -2.88
C VAL A 439 -5.39 -29.19 -3.36
N ASP A 440 -6.54 -28.73 -3.86
CA ASP A 440 -7.59 -29.64 -4.34
C ASP A 440 -7.19 -30.37 -5.64
N SER A 441 -6.43 -29.72 -6.52
CA SER A 441 -5.96 -30.30 -7.78
C SER A 441 -4.76 -29.57 -8.37
N LEU A 442 -4.06 -30.23 -9.30
CA LEU A 442 -2.98 -29.68 -10.12
C LEU A 442 -3.35 -29.80 -11.61
N PRO A 443 -2.71 -29.03 -12.53
CA PRO A 443 -3.09 -29.01 -13.96
C PRO A 443 -2.97 -30.34 -14.71
N THR A 444 -2.29 -31.32 -14.12
CA THR A 444 -2.21 -32.72 -14.58
C THR A 444 -2.47 -33.64 -13.39
N PRO A 445 -2.80 -34.93 -13.59
CA PRO A 445 -3.10 -35.86 -12.49
C PRO A 445 -1.83 -36.31 -11.73
N ILE A 446 -1.08 -35.34 -11.20
CA ILE A 446 0.13 -35.48 -10.40
C ILE A 446 -0.20 -35.18 -8.94
N SER A 447 0.53 -35.78 -8.02
CA SER A 447 0.29 -35.65 -6.57
C SER A 447 1.15 -34.58 -5.90
N VAL A 448 2.19 -34.11 -6.59
CA VAL A 448 3.14 -33.11 -6.08
C VAL A 448 3.66 -32.19 -7.18
N GLU A 449 3.82 -30.92 -6.87
CA GLU A 449 4.51 -29.92 -7.69
C GLU A 449 5.39 -29.03 -6.79
N LEU A 450 6.59 -28.68 -7.25
CA LEU A 450 7.52 -27.82 -6.52
C LEU A 450 7.82 -26.54 -7.32
N LYS A 451 7.79 -25.40 -6.63
CA LYS A 451 8.26 -24.10 -7.13
C LYS A 451 9.49 -23.69 -6.34
N VAL A 452 10.53 -23.23 -7.04
CA VAL A 452 11.87 -23.05 -6.48
C VAL A 452 12.44 -21.68 -6.79
N ILE A 453 13.11 -21.08 -5.80
CA ILE A 453 14.01 -19.94 -5.98
C ILE A 453 15.43 -20.40 -5.66
N ALA A 454 16.40 -20.06 -6.53
CA ALA A 454 17.80 -20.41 -6.35
C ALA A 454 18.71 -19.21 -6.67
N SER A 455 19.95 -19.23 -6.17
CA SER A 455 21.00 -18.29 -6.62
C SER A 455 21.80 -18.86 -7.80
N VAL A 456 22.45 -18.00 -8.58
CA VAL A 456 23.38 -18.36 -9.69
C VAL A 456 24.81 -18.21 -9.25
#